data_AF-A0A0F9FDM6-F1
#
_entry.id   AF-A0A0F9FDM6-F1
#
_cell.length_a   1.000
_cell.length_b   1.000
_cell.length_c   1.000
_cell.angle_alpha   90.00
_cell.angle_beta   90.00
_cell.angle_gamma   90.00
#
_symmetry.space_group_name_H-M   'P 1'
#
loop_
_entity.id
_entity.type
_entity.pdbx_description
1 polymer ?
#
loop_
_entity_poly.entity_id
_entity_poly.type
_entity_poly.pdbx_seq_one_letter_code
_entity_poly.pdbx_strand_id
1 'polypeptide(L)'
;MRFYFQTILTLLLALSLFVGCETTKNIQGRITSTVDSMTSDVDKDLFAQVPENQREGVQKAVFDFLVSSEKVKLAELKEELAIKQKKYANYELDLAKKNK
;
A
#
# COMPACT_ATOMS: atom_id res chain seq x y z
N MET A 1 -9.44 43.56 2.01
CA MET A 1 -9.78 42.26 1.40
C MET A 1 -8.58 41.37 1.09
N ARG A 2 -7.46 41.86 0.51
CA ARG A 2 -6.27 41.03 0.19
C ARG A 2 -5.67 40.28 1.39
N PHE A 3 -5.57 40.93 2.55
CA PHE A 3 -5.03 40.31 3.78
C PHE A 3 -5.91 39.15 4.31
N TYR A 4 -7.23 39.29 4.22
CA TYR A 4 -8.18 38.24 4.62
C TYR A 4 -8.13 37.02 3.71
N PHE A 5 -7.94 37.25 2.41
CA PHE A 5 -7.80 36.17 1.44
C PHE A 5 -6.50 35.38 1.65
N GLN A 6 -5.42 36.09 1.97
CA GLN A 6 -4.11 35.48 2.21
C GLN A 6 -4.09 34.63 3.48
N THR A 7 -4.73 35.08 4.57
CA THR A 7 -4.81 34.33 5.82
C THR A 7 -5.64 33.05 5.69
N ILE A 8 -6.75 33.11 4.96
CA ILE A 8 -7.60 31.93 4.68
C ILE A 8 -6.85 30.90 3.83
N LEU A 9 -6.10 31.36 2.81
CA LEU A 9 -5.32 30.47 1.94
C LEU A 9 -4.20 29.75 2.71
N THR A 10 -3.48 30.46 3.58
CA THR A 10 -2.43 29.84 4.42
C THR A 10 -3.01 28.87 5.44
N LEU A 11 -4.21 29.15 5.98
CA LEU A 11 -4.88 28.27 6.93
C LEU A 11 -5.32 26.96 6.27
N LEU A 12 -5.92 27.04 5.08
CA LEU A 12 -6.29 25.88 4.26
C LEU A 12 -5.09 25.01 3.90
N LEU A 13 -3.96 25.64 3.54
CA LEU A 13 -2.73 24.92 3.24
C LEU A 13 -2.16 24.20 4.47
N ALA A 14 -2.18 24.85 5.64
CA ALA A 14 -1.74 24.24 6.89
C ALA A 14 -2.61 23.04 7.29
N LEU A 15 -3.94 23.15 7.16
CA LEU A 15 -4.88 22.05 7.45
C LEU A 15 -4.63 20.81 6.58
N SER A 16 -4.22 20.99 5.32
CA SER A 16 -3.91 19.86 4.42
C SER A 16 -2.70 19.03 4.88
N LEU A 17 -1.74 19.65 5.59
CA LEU A 17 -0.54 18.97 6.08
C LEU A 17 -0.80 18.12 7.33
N PHE A 18 -1.82 18.46 8.13
CA PHE A 18 -2.17 17.70 9.34
C PHE A 18 -2.95 16.40 9.03
N VAL A 19 -3.66 16.34 7.91
CA VAL A 19 -4.42 15.13 7.49
C VAL A 19 -3.48 14.01 6.98
N GLY A 20 -2.22 14.32 6.67
CA GLY A 20 -1.24 13.35 6.15
C GLY A 20 -0.43 12.55 7.19
N CYS A 21 -0.55 12.86 8.49
CA CYS A 21 0.35 12.30 9.51
C CYS A 21 -0.13 10.97 10.13
N GLU A 22 -1.43 10.69 10.13
CA GLU A 22 -2.02 9.43 10.65
C GLU A 22 -1.92 8.27 9.64
N THR A 23 -2.05 8.56 8.34
CA THR A 23 -2.04 7.54 7.28
C THR A 23 -0.67 6.86 7.12
N THR A 24 0.44 7.60 7.31
CA THR A 24 1.79 7.03 7.18
C THR A 24 2.12 6.04 8.30
N LYS A 25 1.69 6.30 9.53
CA LYS A 25 1.92 5.39 10.67
C LYS A 25 1.13 4.09 10.55
N ASN A 26 -0.11 4.17 10.07
CA ASN A 26 -0.95 2.99 9.85
C ASN A 26 -0.43 2.14 8.67
N ILE A 27 0.02 2.77 7.59
CA ILE A 27 0.63 2.05 6.45
C ILE A 27 1.94 1.37 6.88
N GLN A 28 2.82 2.05 7.62
CA GLN A 28 4.06 1.45 8.08
C GLN A 28 3.82 0.28 9.04
N GLY A 29 2.88 0.41 9.98
CA GLY A 29 2.50 -0.68 10.89
C GLY A 29 1.88 -1.88 10.17
N ARG A 30 1.07 -1.65 9.13
CA ARG A 30 0.49 -2.73 8.30
C ARG A 30 1.53 -3.40 7.40
N ILE A 31 2.50 -2.65 6.88
CA ILE A 31 3.58 -3.22 6.06
C ILE A 31 4.48 -4.09 6.94
N THR A 32 4.93 -3.59 8.09
CA THR A 32 5.77 -4.37 9.02
C THR A 32 5.06 -5.65 9.48
N SER A 33 3.79 -5.56 9.86
CA SER A 33 3.04 -6.76 10.30
C SER A 33 2.75 -7.75 9.17
N THR A 34 2.59 -7.27 7.94
CA THR A 34 2.40 -8.15 6.77
C THR A 34 3.71 -8.88 6.43
N VAL A 35 4.86 -8.19 6.47
CA VAL A 35 6.17 -8.80 6.24
C VAL A 35 6.51 -9.82 7.33
N ASP A 36 6.21 -9.51 8.60
CA ASP A 36 6.38 -10.47 9.71
C ASP A 36 5.47 -11.71 9.55
N SER A 37 4.21 -11.54 9.11
CA SER A 37 3.31 -12.67 8.86
C SER A 37 3.70 -13.53 7.65
N MET A 38 4.32 -12.93 6.63
CA MET A 38 4.81 -13.67 5.45
C MET A 38 6.12 -14.41 5.73
N THR A 39 6.93 -13.89 6.66
CA THR A 39 8.19 -14.52 7.08
C THR A 39 7.99 -15.52 8.22
N SER A 40 6.89 -15.43 8.98
CA SER A 40 6.57 -16.42 10.03
C SER A 40 6.08 -17.77 9.51
N ASP A 41 5.67 -17.87 8.24
CA ASP A 41 5.27 -19.13 7.61
C ASP A 41 6.46 -20.03 7.24
N VAL A 42 7.69 -19.54 7.38
CA VAL A 42 8.88 -20.40 7.33
C VAL A 42 9.01 -21.08 8.69
N ASP A 43 8.36 -22.24 8.81
CA ASP A 43 8.41 -23.07 10.01
C ASP A 43 9.88 -23.40 10.34
N LYS A 44 10.39 -22.79 11.42
CA LYS A 44 11.79 -22.88 11.81
C LYS A 44 12.21 -24.33 12.10
N ASP A 45 11.25 -25.18 12.48
CA ASP A 45 11.48 -26.61 12.70
C ASP A 45 11.70 -27.39 11.39
N LEU A 46 11.08 -26.97 10.28
CA LEU A 46 11.32 -27.56 8.96
C LEU A 46 12.65 -27.07 8.37
N PHE A 47 13.01 -25.81 8.62
CA PHE A 47 14.27 -25.23 8.16
C PHE A 47 15.49 -25.84 8.87
N ALA A 48 15.36 -26.21 10.14
CA ALA A 48 16.41 -26.86 10.92
C ALA A 48 16.81 -28.24 10.36
N GLN A 49 15.87 -28.94 9.70
CA GLN A 49 16.08 -30.26 9.11
C GLN A 49 16.83 -30.24 7.78
N VAL A 50 17.01 -29.05 7.17
CA VAL A 50 17.77 -28.92 5.92
C VAL A 50 19.28 -29.01 6.23
N PRO A 51 20.03 -29.93 5.58
CA PRO A 51 21.47 -30.03 5.75
C PRO A 51 22.17 -28.73 5.31
N GLU A 52 23.24 -28.33 5.99
CA GLU A 52 23.88 -27.00 5.84
C GLU A 52 24.23 -26.63 4.40
N ASN A 53 24.63 -27.62 3.59
CA ASN A 53 24.99 -27.44 2.19
C ASN A 53 23.81 -27.11 1.26
N GLN A 54 22.56 -27.23 1.73
CA GLN A 54 21.35 -26.94 0.95
C GLN A 54 20.55 -25.75 1.50
N ARG A 55 20.89 -25.26 2.71
CA ARG A 55 20.18 -24.14 3.35
C ARG A 55 20.20 -22.87 2.52
N GLU A 56 21.29 -22.59 1.82
CA GLU A 56 21.41 -21.42 0.93
C GLU A 56 20.46 -21.52 -0.28
N GLY A 57 20.33 -22.71 -0.87
CA GLY A 57 19.38 -22.95 -1.97
C GLY A 57 17.92 -22.80 -1.54
N VAL A 58 17.59 -23.26 -0.33
CA VAL A 58 16.24 -23.09 0.25
C VAL A 58 15.97 -21.63 0.59
N GLN A 59 16.92 -20.88 1.15
CA GLN A 59 16.76 -19.44 1.39
C GLN A 59 16.49 -18.68 0.09
N LYS A 60 17.23 -19.01 -0.98
CA LYS A 60 17.01 -18.40 -2.29
C LYS A 60 15.62 -18.73 -2.84
N ALA A 61 15.18 -19.98 -2.74
CA ALA A 61 13.85 -20.39 -3.20
C ALA A 61 12.71 -19.70 -2.42
N VAL A 62 12.86 -19.56 -1.10
CA VAL A 62 11.91 -18.83 -0.24
C VAL A 62 11.87 -17.35 -0.63
N PHE A 63 13.03 -16.73 -0.84
CA PHE A 63 13.10 -15.33 -1.28
C PHE A 63 12.45 -15.14 -2.66
N ASP A 64 12.77 -15.99 -3.63
CA ASP A 64 12.19 -15.94 -4.98
C ASP A 64 10.66 -16.12 -4.93
N PHE A 65 10.16 -17.02 -4.07
CA PHE A 65 8.73 -17.22 -3.83
C PHE A 65 8.06 -15.96 -3.23
N LEU A 66 8.65 -15.35 -2.19
CA LEU A 66 8.13 -14.13 -1.59
C LEU A 66 8.06 -12.98 -2.59
N VAL A 67 9.12 -12.77 -3.37
CA VAL A 67 9.15 -11.76 -4.44
C VAL A 67 8.05 -12.01 -5.48
N SER A 68 7.80 -13.27 -5.85
CA SER A 68 6.73 -13.60 -6.80
C SER A 68 5.35 -13.33 -6.22
N SER A 69 5.13 -13.65 -4.94
CA SER A 69 3.87 -13.41 -4.23
C SER A 69 3.57 -11.91 -4.11
N GLU A 70 4.57 -11.10 -3.78
CA GLU A 70 4.41 -9.64 -3.74
C GLU A 70 4.12 -9.04 -5.11
N LYS A 71 4.72 -9.56 -6.19
CA LYS A 71 4.41 -9.12 -7.56
C LYS A 71 2.96 -9.39 -7.94
N VAL A 72 2.40 -10.54 -7.55
CA VAL A 72 0.99 -10.86 -7.77
C VAL A 72 0.10 -9.90 -6.99
N LYS A 73 0.37 -9.69 -5.69
CA LYS A 73 -0.38 -8.72 -4.87
C LYS A 73 -0.31 -7.30 -5.43
N LEU A 74 0.84 -6.89 -5.95
CA LEU A 74 1.00 -5.60 -6.59
C LEU A 74 0.13 -5.47 -7.87
N ALA A 75 0.01 -6.55 -8.64
CA ALA A 75 -0.85 -6.58 -9.82
C ALA A 75 -2.33 -6.46 -9.43
N GLU A 76 -2.78 -7.21 -8.42
CA GLU A 76 -4.15 -7.12 -7.88
C GLU A 76 -4.47 -5.71 -7.37
N LEU A 77 -3.57 -5.09 -6.61
CA LEU A 77 -3.75 -3.72 -6.12
C LEU A 77 -3.83 -2.69 -7.26
N LYS A 78 -3.06 -2.88 -8.34
CA LYS A 78 -3.15 -2.02 -9.54
C LYS A 78 -4.48 -2.19 -10.27
N GLU A 79 -4.98 -3.42 -10.36
CA GLU A 79 -6.29 -3.70 -10.95
C GLU A 79 -7.41 -3.03 -10.12
N GLU A 80 -7.40 -3.20 -8.81
CA GLU A 80 -8.37 -2.53 -7.93
C GLU A 80 -8.33 -1.00 -8.07
N LEU A 81 -7.13 -0.43 -8.16
CA LEU A 81 -6.96 1.01 -8.33
C LEU A 81 -7.55 1.49 -9.66
N ALA A 82 -7.32 0.75 -10.75
CA ALA A 82 -7.91 1.07 -12.06
C ALA A 82 -9.44 0.97 -12.04
N ILE A 83 -10.00 -0.06 -11.39
CA ILE A 83 -11.46 -0.22 -11.23
C ILE A 83 -12.04 0.97 -10.46
N LYS A 84 -11.40 1.38 -9.34
CA LYS A 84 -11.85 2.52 -8.53
C LYS A 84 -11.78 3.83 -9.30
N GLN A 85 -10.70 4.06 -10.06
CA GLN A 85 -10.56 5.24 -10.91
C GLN A 85 -11.65 5.30 -12.00
N LYS A 86 -11.92 4.17 -12.66
CA LYS A 86 -13.02 4.08 -13.65
C LYS A 86 -14.37 4.39 -13.02
N LYS A 87 -14.63 3.86 -11.83
CA LYS A 87 -15.87 4.12 -11.08
C LYS A 87 -16.01 5.59 -10.70
N TYR A 88 -14.92 6.23 -10.27
CA TYR A 88 -14.88 7.66 -9.97
C TYR A 88 -15.21 8.50 -11.21
N ALA A 89 -14.56 8.23 -12.34
CA ALA A 89 -14.84 8.93 -13.60
C ALA A 89 -16.30 8.77 -14.05
N ASN A 90 -16.89 7.58 -13.87
CA ASN A 90 -18.30 7.36 -14.15
C ASN A 90 -19.21 8.22 -13.26
N TYR A 91 -18.89 8.38 -11.97
CA TYR A 91 -19.65 9.26 -11.08
C TYR A 91 -19.55 10.72 -11.50
N GLU A 92 -18.38 11.20 -11.93
CA GLU A 92 -18.23 12.55 -12.46
C GLU A 92 -19.08 12.76 -13.72
N LEU A 93 -19.10 11.78 -14.63
CA LEU A 93 -19.94 11.83 -15.84
C LEU A 93 -21.44 11.86 -15.50
N ASP A 94 -21.88 11.05 -14.55
CA ASP A 94 -23.29 11.01 -14.13
C ASP A 94 -23.71 12.31 -13.43
N LEU A 95 -22.83 12.91 -12.62
CA LEU A 95 -23.06 14.24 -12.04
C LEU A 95 -23.14 15.31 -13.13
N ALA A 96 -22.24 15.27 -14.12
CA ALA A 96 -22.26 16.21 -15.23
C ALA A 96 -23.54 16.09 -16.07
N LYS A 97 -24.05 14.87 -16.29
CA LYS A 97 -25.32 14.63 -16.99
C LYS A 97 -26.53 15.12 -16.19
N LYS A 98 -26.52 15.00 -14.86
CA LYS A 98 -27.62 15.46 -14.00
C LYS A 98 -27.69 16.99 -13.85
N ASN A 99 -26.55 17.66 -13.97
CA ASN A 99 -26.43 19.13 -13.83
C ASN A 99 -26.56 19.88 -15.17
N LYS A 100 -27.04 19.21 -16.22
CA LYS A 100 -27.25 19.77 -17.57
C LYS A 100 -28.72 19.69 -17.93
#